data_AF-A0A7W0HPM7-F1
#
_entry.id   AF-A0A7W0HPM7-F1
#
_cell.length_a   1.000
_cell.length_b   1.000
_cell.length_c   1.000
_cell.angle_alpha   90.00
_cell.angle_beta   90.00
_cell.angle_gamma   90.00
#
_symmetry.space_group_name_H-M   'P 1'
#
loop_
_entity.id
_entity.type
_entity.pdbx_description
1 polymer ?
#
loop_
_entity_poly.entity_id
_entity_poly.type
_entity_poly.pdbx_seq_one_letter_code
_entity_poly.pdbx_strand_id
1 'polypeptide(L)'
;MSELRDLLDEHAGPSPVNPARLAGVMTRVRRRRVRRAAVLSGTAGVAAVLLALPYILTPARNTEIATAPASPFPERYTADDGVEYSRLETARLAVPEDRKLSITVALSGRPLEVAVKCRETARDARVSLAVTLDRRPVPPGFPPCTTTEMLRWPLPDTRPGAATATITLTPQAHAMPNCTPGKGCKPSTAPPTPDPTAWDIAVYEWTPPAEPIIPGPPRAFPSTAGGWQLVRTDSGVYPRDKEVSFTSTGKGRFGFDKLCSGALSRQLRFRVFRNGRDTGSSGDCAVWEKGQTYPMAMSVERGPARITLKLESAVSPNNRFIRWSVGWFE
;
A
#
# COMPACT_ATOMS: atom_id res chain seq x y z
N MET A 1 -35.67 15.63 -2.51
CA MET A 1 -35.86 14.24 -2.01
C MET A 1 -36.70 13.36 -2.94
N SER A 2 -37.42 13.87 -3.96
CA SER A 2 -38.14 13.01 -4.93
C SER A 2 -37.23 12.39 -5.99
N GLU A 3 -36.20 13.09 -6.46
CA GLU A 3 -35.28 12.58 -7.51
C GLU A 3 -34.53 11.29 -7.12
N LEU A 4 -34.28 11.07 -5.82
CA LEU A 4 -33.59 9.86 -5.37
C LEU A 4 -34.52 8.64 -5.32
N ARG A 5 -35.84 8.86 -5.17
CA ARG A 5 -36.86 7.80 -5.20
C ARG A 5 -37.15 7.38 -6.65
N ASP A 6 -37.22 8.35 -7.56
CA ASP A 6 -37.45 8.06 -8.99
C ASP A 6 -36.29 7.25 -9.60
N LEU A 7 -35.03 7.52 -9.17
CA LEU A 7 -33.86 6.76 -9.63
C LEU A 7 -33.76 5.34 -9.06
N LEU A 8 -34.39 5.07 -7.92
CA LEU A 8 -34.41 3.74 -7.31
C LEU A 8 -35.51 2.85 -7.92
N ASP A 9 -36.66 3.43 -8.27
CA ASP A 9 -37.74 2.69 -8.95
C ASP A 9 -37.37 2.33 -10.40
N GLU A 10 -36.57 3.15 -11.10
CA GLU A 10 -36.15 2.88 -12.48
C GLU A 10 -35.08 1.76 -12.59
N HIS A 11 -34.44 1.38 -11.47
CA HIS A 11 -33.46 0.29 -11.41
C HIS A 11 -33.98 -1.02 -10.77
N ALA A 12 -35.21 -1.03 -10.27
CA ALA A 12 -35.83 -2.22 -9.66
C ALA A 12 -36.51 -3.17 -10.67
N GLY A 13 -36.58 -2.80 -11.95
CA GLY A 13 -37.19 -3.63 -12.99
C GLY A 13 -36.26 -4.73 -13.52
N PRO A 14 -36.81 -5.89 -13.96
CA PRO A 14 -36.01 -6.93 -14.60
C PRO A 14 -35.32 -6.41 -15.88
N SER A 15 -34.09 -6.85 -16.11
CA SER A 15 -33.27 -6.43 -17.25
C SER A 15 -34.00 -6.67 -18.58
N PRO A 16 -34.06 -5.68 -19.50
CA PRO A 16 -34.78 -5.83 -20.74
C PRO A 16 -34.13 -6.89 -21.63
N VAL A 17 -34.94 -7.82 -22.14
CA VAL A 17 -34.55 -8.99 -22.95
C VAL A 17 -33.97 -8.63 -24.33
N ASN A 18 -33.86 -7.34 -24.68
CA ASN A 18 -33.43 -6.92 -26.01
C ASN A 18 -32.27 -5.89 -26.01
N PRO A 19 -31.03 -6.33 -26.31
CA PRO A 19 -29.84 -5.46 -26.34
C PRO A 19 -29.88 -4.36 -27.41
N ALA A 20 -30.79 -4.44 -28.40
CA ALA A 20 -30.88 -3.44 -29.47
C ALA A 20 -31.47 -2.08 -29.02
N ARG A 21 -32.14 -2.00 -27.86
CA ARG A 21 -32.63 -0.72 -27.31
C ARG A 21 -31.53 0.13 -26.67
N LEU A 22 -30.42 -0.46 -26.21
CA LEU A 22 -29.33 0.26 -25.53
C LEU A 22 -28.59 1.21 -26.48
N ALA A 23 -28.45 0.84 -27.76
CA ALA A 23 -27.83 1.67 -28.80
C ALA A 23 -28.64 2.94 -29.12
N GLY A 24 -29.98 2.87 -29.03
CA GLY A 24 -30.88 4.00 -29.25
C GLY A 24 -30.86 5.04 -28.13
N VAL A 25 -30.49 4.64 -26.91
CA VAL A 25 -30.34 5.55 -25.75
C VAL A 25 -29.01 6.29 -25.82
N MET A 26 -27.91 5.60 -26.16
CA MET A 26 -26.57 6.23 -26.27
C MET A 26 -26.49 7.28 -27.38
N THR A 27 -27.21 7.09 -28.49
CA THR A 27 -27.27 8.07 -29.59
C THR A 27 -28.01 9.36 -29.21
N ARG A 28 -29.03 9.30 -28.34
CA ARG A 28 -29.72 10.50 -27.82
C ARG A 28 -28.86 11.31 -26.85
N VAL A 29 -28.08 10.64 -26.00
CA VAL A 29 -27.17 11.32 -25.05
C VAL A 29 -26.06 12.09 -25.79
N ARG A 30 -25.53 11.52 -26.88
CA ARG A 30 -24.48 12.17 -27.67
C ARG A 30 -24.96 13.44 -28.37
N ARG A 31 -26.19 13.47 -28.89
CA ARG A 31 -26.78 14.68 -29.52
C ARG A 31 -27.02 15.84 -28.54
N ARG A 32 -27.31 15.56 -27.26
CA ARG A 32 -27.49 16.63 -26.25
C ARG A 32 -26.18 17.28 -25.80
N ARG A 33 -25.05 16.56 -25.81
CA ARG A 33 -23.74 17.14 -25.45
C ARG A 33 -23.20 18.11 -26.51
N VAL A 34 -23.39 17.83 -27.81
CA VAL A 34 -22.89 18.70 -28.88
C VAL A 34 -23.61 20.05 -28.92
N ARG A 35 -24.92 20.11 -28.59
CA ARG A 35 -25.65 21.38 -28.52
C ARG A 35 -25.26 22.29 -27.34
N ARG A 36 -24.62 21.75 -26.29
CA ARG A 36 -24.14 22.57 -25.15
C ARG A 36 -22.73 23.14 -25.35
N ALA A 37 -21.97 22.62 -26.32
CA ALA A 37 -20.62 23.10 -26.62
C ALA A 37 -20.58 24.30 -27.59
N ALA A 38 -21.72 24.71 -28.16
CA ALA A 38 -21.80 25.78 -29.17
C ALA A 38 -22.26 27.15 -28.61
N VAL A 39 -22.32 27.34 -27.28
CA VAL A 39 -22.83 28.59 -26.65
C VAL A 39 -21.77 29.36 -25.85
N LEU A 40 -20.50 28.94 -25.85
CA LEU A 40 -19.44 29.59 -25.07
C LEU A 40 -18.22 29.97 -25.93
N SER A 41 -18.46 30.72 -27.00
CA SER A 41 -17.41 31.43 -27.73
C SER A 41 -17.91 32.83 -28.10
N GLY A 42 -17.69 33.77 -27.18
CA GLY A 42 -18.01 35.18 -27.39
C GLY A 42 -17.54 36.03 -26.21
N THR A 43 -16.33 36.60 -26.31
CA THR A 43 -16.04 38.04 -26.12
C THR A 43 -14.53 38.29 -26.19
N ALA A 44 -14.18 39.31 -26.98
CA ALA A 44 -12.86 39.85 -27.23
C ALA A 44 -12.63 41.13 -26.40
N GLY A 45 -11.38 41.60 -26.30
CA GLY A 45 -11.01 42.94 -25.79
C GLY A 45 -9.51 43.04 -25.51
N VAL A 46 -8.66 43.36 -26.49
CA VAL A 46 -8.13 44.69 -26.89
C VAL A 46 -7.05 45.26 -25.93
N ALA A 47 -5.93 45.65 -26.55
CA ALA A 47 -4.67 46.12 -26.01
C ALA A 47 -4.69 47.56 -25.45
N ALA A 48 -3.68 47.90 -24.64
CA ALA A 48 -3.10 49.25 -24.59
C ALA A 48 -1.67 49.23 -24.02
N VAL A 49 -0.74 49.80 -24.78
CA VAL A 49 0.63 50.18 -24.43
C VAL A 49 0.61 51.60 -23.88
N LEU A 50 1.28 51.88 -22.76
CA LEU A 50 1.71 53.23 -22.39
C LEU A 50 3.11 53.19 -21.73
N LEU A 51 3.96 54.11 -22.20
CA LEU A 51 5.37 54.35 -21.90
C LEU A 51 5.58 55.24 -20.66
N ALA A 52 6.71 55.02 -19.96
CA ALA A 52 7.61 56.00 -19.29
C ALA A 52 7.05 56.86 -18.12
N LEU A 53 7.69 57.12 -16.97
CA LEU A 53 9.08 57.47 -16.59
C LEU A 53 9.28 57.29 -15.04
N PRO A 54 10.47 57.58 -14.44
CA PRO A 54 11.04 56.86 -13.30
C PRO A 54 11.09 57.66 -11.98
N TYR A 55 11.73 57.05 -10.97
CA TYR A 55 12.20 57.59 -9.70
C TYR A 55 11.17 57.73 -8.56
N ILE A 56 11.39 56.96 -7.47
CA ILE A 56 11.53 57.41 -6.06
C ILE A 56 11.23 56.22 -5.10
N LEU A 57 12.23 55.92 -4.25
CA LEU A 57 12.19 55.20 -2.97
C LEU A 57 11.80 53.71 -2.96
N THR A 58 12.80 52.83 -3.00
CA THR A 58 12.72 51.50 -2.40
C THR A 58 12.84 51.61 -0.87
N PRO A 59 11.81 51.30 -0.08
CA PRO A 59 12.06 50.82 1.27
C PRO A 59 12.66 49.41 1.15
N ALA A 60 13.74 49.15 1.88
CA ALA A 60 14.30 47.81 2.03
C ALA A 60 13.21 46.88 2.56
N ARG A 61 12.57 46.14 1.65
CA ARG A 61 11.70 45.03 2.00
C ARG A 61 12.64 43.90 2.36
N ASN A 62 12.86 43.72 3.66
CA ASN A 62 13.30 42.43 4.20
C ASN A 62 12.30 41.40 3.69
N THR A 63 12.64 40.82 2.54
CA THR A 63 11.92 39.70 1.97
C THR A 63 12.59 38.51 2.62
N GLU A 64 12.21 38.28 3.87
CA GLU A 64 12.38 36.97 4.48
C GLU A 64 11.48 36.07 3.65
N ILE A 65 12.05 35.50 2.59
CA ILE A 65 11.40 34.44 1.82
C ILE A 65 11.27 33.31 2.84
N ALA A 66 10.10 33.22 3.46
CA ALA A 66 9.67 32.05 4.19
C ALA A 66 9.73 30.90 3.19
N THR A 67 10.88 30.23 3.18
CA THR A 67 11.13 29.07 2.35
C THR A 67 10.11 28.05 2.87
N ALA A 68 9.10 27.74 2.06
CA ALA A 68 8.16 26.69 2.41
C ALA A 68 9.00 25.47 2.84
N PRO A 69 8.73 24.86 4.00
CA PRO A 69 9.56 23.77 4.49
C PRO A 69 9.67 22.74 3.38
N ALA A 70 10.91 22.40 3.02
CA ALA A 70 11.18 21.42 1.99
C ALA A 70 10.36 20.16 2.31
N SER A 71 9.53 19.73 1.35
CA SER A 71 8.71 18.54 1.55
C SER A 71 9.59 17.40 2.06
N PRO A 72 9.15 16.63 3.09
CA PRO A 72 9.96 15.54 3.64
C PRO A 72 10.22 14.42 2.63
N PHE A 73 9.59 14.51 1.46
CA PHE A 73 9.71 13.61 0.33
C PHE A 73 10.48 14.32 -0.78
N PRO A 74 11.58 13.75 -1.31
CA PRO A 74 12.24 14.30 -2.49
C PRO A 74 11.33 14.22 -3.73
N GLU A 75 11.47 15.15 -4.67
CA GLU A 75 10.74 15.06 -5.95
C GLU A 75 11.19 13.87 -6.78
N ARG A 76 12.49 13.60 -6.77
CA ARG A 76 13.11 12.46 -7.44
C ARG A 76 14.23 11.92 -6.58
N TYR A 77 14.42 10.62 -6.61
CA TYR A 77 15.57 9.96 -5.99
C TYR A 77 15.78 8.58 -6.61
N THR A 78 16.99 8.06 -6.45
CA THR A 78 17.33 6.68 -6.82
C THR A 78 17.59 5.91 -5.53
N ALA A 79 16.91 4.79 -5.36
CA ALA A 79 17.14 3.90 -4.23
C ALA A 79 18.41 3.06 -4.43
N ASP A 80 18.90 2.43 -3.37
CA ASP A 80 20.12 1.60 -3.40
C ASP A 80 20.02 0.41 -4.37
N ASP A 81 18.81 -0.03 -4.69
CA ASP A 81 18.52 -1.05 -5.70
C ASP A 81 18.39 -0.45 -7.11
N GLY A 82 18.90 0.76 -7.37
CA GLY A 82 18.88 1.39 -8.70
C GLY A 82 17.49 1.77 -9.21
N VAL A 83 16.44 1.63 -8.39
CA VAL A 83 15.08 2.06 -8.74
C VAL A 83 15.02 3.58 -8.70
N GLU A 84 14.55 4.16 -9.79
CA GLU A 84 14.32 5.59 -9.87
C GLU A 84 12.88 5.91 -9.49
N TYR A 85 12.71 6.88 -8.62
CA TYR A 85 11.41 7.35 -8.14
C TYR A 85 11.17 8.77 -8.64
N SER A 86 9.94 9.03 -9.07
CA SER A 86 9.44 10.38 -9.39
C SER A 86 8.14 10.62 -8.66
N ARG A 87 8.08 11.69 -7.87
CA ARG A 87 6.93 12.02 -7.05
C ARG A 87 5.82 12.58 -7.93
N LEU A 88 4.63 12.03 -7.77
CA LEU A 88 3.42 12.47 -8.47
C LEU A 88 2.62 13.47 -7.64
N GLU A 89 2.49 13.21 -6.34
CA GLU A 89 1.64 14.01 -5.46
C GLU A 89 2.11 13.93 -4.01
N THR A 90 1.77 14.95 -3.21
CA THR A 90 1.97 14.95 -1.76
C THR A 90 0.70 15.35 -1.04
N ALA A 91 0.45 14.76 0.12
CA ALA A 91 -0.70 15.09 0.93
C ALA A 91 -0.39 14.91 2.41
N ARG A 92 -1.32 15.35 3.25
CA ARG A 92 -1.27 15.18 4.69
C ARG A 92 -2.58 14.56 5.17
N LEU A 93 -2.45 13.70 6.17
CA LEU A 93 -3.58 13.09 6.87
C LEU A 93 -3.36 13.29 8.38
N ALA A 94 -4.17 14.14 9.00
CA ALA A 94 -4.13 14.43 10.42
C ALA A 94 -5.25 13.67 11.15
N VAL A 95 -4.90 12.78 12.07
CA VAL A 95 -5.86 12.03 12.88
C VAL A 95 -6.03 12.76 14.22
N PRO A 96 -7.25 12.88 14.79
CA PRO A 96 -8.53 12.32 14.34
C PRO A 96 -9.33 13.18 13.34
N GLU A 97 -8.83 14.35 12.96
CA GLU A 97 -9.55 15.33 12.14
C GLU A 97 -10.01 14.72 10.80
N ASP A 98 -9.12 13.96 10.17
CA ASP A 98 -9.35 13.28 8.91
C ASP A 98 -9.75 11.81 9.11
N ARG A 99 -10.91 11.46 8.55
CA ARG A 99 -11.39 10.06 8.54
C ARG A 99 -10.86 9.23 7.38
N LYS A 100 -10.35 9.89 6.34
CA LYS A 100 -9.77 9.29 5.13
C LYS A 100 -9.08 10.37 4.31
N LEU A 101 -8.12 9.96 3.49
CA LEU A 101 -7.50 10.78 2.46
C LEU A 101 -7.57 10.02 1.13
N SER A 102 -8.03 10.67 0.06
CA SER A 102 -8.05 10.12 -1.29
C SER A 102 -7.20 10.98 -2.21
N ILE A 103 -6.25 10.35 -2.90
CA ILE A 103 -5.32 10.98 -3.84
C ILE A 103 -5.58 10.35 -5.21
N THR A 104 -5.83 11.19 -6.23
CA THR A 104 -6.01 10.73 -7.61
C THR A 104 -4.84 11.19 -8.44
N VAL A 105 -4.14 10.25 -9.08
CA VAL A 105 -2.96 10.53 -9.90
C VAL A 105 -3.19 10.09 -11.35
N ALA A 106 -2.58 10.81 -12.29
CA ALA A 106 -2.50 10.37 -13.68
C ALA A 106 -1.52 9.21 -13.82
N LEU A 107 -1.83 8.25 -14.68
CA LEU A 107 -1.01 7.05 -14.88
C LEU A 107 -0.15 7.20 -16.14
N SER A 108 1.15 7.02 -15.97
CA SER A 108 2.14 6.93 -17.07
C SER A 108 2.34 5.50 -17.58
N GLY A 109 1.73 4.51 -16.91
CA GLY A 109 1.99 3.08 -17.12
C GLY A 109 3.11 2.51 -16.25
N ARG A 110 3.81 3.37 -15.47
CA ARG A 110 4.79 2.92 -14.48
C ARG A 110 4.10 2.44 -13.19
N PRO A 111 4.71 1.48 -12.47
CA PRO A 111 4.20 1.04 -11.18
C PRO A 111 4.21 2.18 -10.15
N LEU A 112 3.28 2.11 -9.20
CA LEU A 112 3.09 3.13 -8.18
C LEU A 112 3.59 2.66 -6.80
N GLU A 113 3.93 3.61 -5.95
CA GLU A 113 4.30 3.39 -4.57
C GLU A 113 3.75 4.52 -3.69
N VAL A 114 3.25 4.16 -2.50
CA VAL A 114 2.87 5.14 -1.48
C VAL A 114 3.99 5.20 -0.46
N ALA A 115 4.50 6.40 -0.21
CA ALA A 115 5.42 6.67 0.88
C ALA A 115 4.67 7.43 1.98
N VAL A 116 4.90 7.02 3.23
CA VAL A 116 4.37 7.74 4.40
C VAL A 116 5.50 8.03 5.35
N LYS A 117 5.41 9.17 6.02
CA LYS A 117 6.34 9.58 7.05
C LYS A 117 5.55 10.18 8.21
N CYS A 118 5.88 9.73 9.41
CA CYS A 118 5.38 10.35 10.61
C CYS A 118 6.15 11.64 10.90
N ARG A 119 5.42 12.71 11.24
CA ARG A 119 6.08 13.93 11.76
C ARG A 119 6.65 13.71 13.15
N GLU A 120 5.89 13.04 13.99
CA GLU A 120 6.22 12.76 15.36
C GLU A 120 5.90 11.29 15.65
N THR A 121 6.74 10.64 16.44
CA THR A 121 6.50 9.27 16.89
C THR A 121 5.70 9.28 18.18
N ALA A 122 4.66 8.47 18.21
CA ALA A 122 3.92 8.21 19.43
C ALA A 122 4.31 6.84 19.97
N ARG A 123 4.80 6.80 21.23
CA ARG A 123 5.20 5.56 21.90
C ARG A 123 4.05 4.55 22.00
N ASP A 124 2.82 5.06 22.05
CA ASP A 124 1.58 4.28 22.11
C ASP A 124 0.70 4.46 20.85
N ALA A 125 1.31 4.73 19.68
CA ALA A 125 0.56 4.89 18.43
C ALA A 125 -0.35 3.68 18.18
N ARG A 126 -1.67 3.90 18.17
CA ARG A 126 -2.68 2.84 17.95
C ARG A 126 -3.35 2.91 16.60
N VAL A 127 -2.92 3.80 15.70
CA VAL A 127 -3.60 4.05 14.43
C VAL A 127 -2.70 3.61 13.28
N SER A 128 -3.12 2.57 12.58
CA SER A 128 -2.55 2.12 11.30
C SER A 128 -3.28 2.79 10.12
N LEU A 129 -2.69 2.76 8.92
CA LEU A 129 -3.37 3.22 7.70
C LEU A 129 -3.68 2.03 6.79
N ALA A 130 -4.96 1.74 6.57
CA ALA A 130 -5.35 0.87 5.49
C ALA A 130 -5.24 1.60 4.15
N VAL A 131 -4.75 0.89 3.13
CA VAL A 131 -4.58 1.41 1.78
C VAL A 131 -5.56 0.70 0.85
N THR A 132 -6.21 1.46 -0.02
CA THR A 132 -6.97 0.92 -1.14
C THR A 132 -6.55 1.59 -2.44
N LEU A 133 -6.49 0.81 -3.52
CA LEU A 133 -6.22 1.25 -4.88
C LEU A 133 -7.46 0.97 -5.73
N ASP A 134 -8.11 2.02 -6.22
CA ASP A 134 -9.37 1.92 -6.98
C ASP A 134 -10.42 1.06 -6.25
N ARG A 135 -10.55 1.29 -4.93
CA ARG A 135 -11.41 0.55 -3.98
C ARG A 135 -11.01 -0.91 -3.72
N ARG A 136 -9.91 -1.40 -4.30
CA ARG A 136 -9.36 -2.73 -3.96
C ARG A 136 -8.44 -2.59 -2.75
N PRO A 137 -8.60 -3.40 -1.70
CA PRO A 137 -7.68 -3.38 -0.57
C PRO A 137 -6.26 -3.75 -1.01
N VAL A 138 -5.27 -3.06 -0.45
CA VAL A 138 -3.85 -3.35 -0.63
C VAL A 138 -3.30 -3.81 0.72
N PRO A 139 -3.39 -5.12 1.03
CA PRO A 139 -2.85 -5.64 2.28
C PRO A 139 -1.34 -5.86 2.18
N PRO A 140 -0.62 -5.70 3.30
CA PRO A 140 -1.03 -5.06 4.53
C PRO A 140 -1.02 -3.52 4.37
N GLY A 141 -1.74 -2.83 5.27
CA GLY A 141 -1.63 -1.38 5.39
C GLY A 141 -0.31 -0.94 6.04
N PHE A 142 -0.17 0.36 6.29
CA PHE A 142 0.94 0.89 7.08
C PHE A 142 0.75 0.58 8.57
N PRO A 143 1.81 0.18 9.28
CA PRO A 143 1.75 -0.03 10.72
C PRO A 143 1.50 1.29 11.46
N PRO A 144 1.24 1.27 12.77
CA PRO A 144 1.09 2.49 13.53
C PRO A 144 2.35 3.35 13.49
N CYS A 145 2.13 4.65 13.70
CA CYS A 145 3.15 5.69 13.62
C CYS A 145 4.20 5.60 14.74
N THR A 146 5.10 4.65 14.57
CA THR A 146 6.13 4.26 15.56
C THR A 146 7.54 4.65 15.14
N THR A 147 7.71 5.13 13.90
CA THR A 147 8.99 5.60 13.36
C THR A 147 8.79 6.87 12.52
N THR A 148 9.75 7.80 12.57
CA THR A 148 9.83 8.98 11.68
C THR A 148 10.50 8.65 10.35
N GLU A 149 10.96 7.42 10.15
CA GLU A 149 11.52 6.98 8.87
C GLU A 149 10.42 6.87 7.81
N MET A 150 10.83 7.07 6.55
CA MET A 150 9.92 6.92 5.42
C MET A 150 9.60 5.45 5.20
N LEU A 151 8.33 5.08 5.40
CA LEU A 151 7.81 3.76 5.07
C LEU A 151 7.25 3.79 3.65
N ARG A 152 7.63 2.80 2.85
CA ARG A 152 7.26 2.68 1.44
C ARG A 152 6.41 1.44 1.22
N TRP A 153 5.32 1.60 0.46
CA TRP A 153 4.39 0.54 0.14
C TRP A 153 4.12 0.49 -1.36
N PRO A 154 4.77 -0.41 -2.11
CA PRO A 154 4.49 -0.58 -3.53
C PRO A 154 3.04 -1.03 -3.72
N LEU A 155 2.39 -0.47 -4.73
CA LEU A 155 1.00 -0.76 -5.02
C LEU A 155 0.88 -1.87 -6.08
N PRO A 156 -0.20 -2.67 -6.05
CA PRO A 156 -0.53 -3.60 -7.12
C PRO A 156 -0.66 -2.90 -8.46
N ASP A 157 -0.51 -3.65 -9.55
CA ASP A 157 -0.66 -3.09 -10.88
C ASP A 157 -2.08 -2.48 -11.09
N THR A 158 -2.08 -1.30 -11.69
CA THR A 158 -3.31 -0.60 -12.08
C THR A 158 -3.98 -1.35 -13.23
N ARG A 159 -5.27 -1.09 -13.45
CA ARG A 159 -5.99 -1.73 -14.57
C ARG A 159 -5.34 -1.31 -15.90
N PRO A 160 -5.14 -2.26 -16.85
CA PRO A 160 -4.63 -1.92 -18.18
C PRO A 160 -5.48 -0.83 -18.83
N GLY A 161 -4.82 0.20 -19.38
CA GLY A 161 -5.49 1.31 -20.08
C GLY A 161 -6.20 2.32 -19.18
N ALA A 162 -6.08 2.22 -17.85
CA ALA A 162 -6.55 3.27 -16.95
C ALA A 162 -5.70 4.53 -17.13
N ALA A 163 -6.36 5.70 -17.25
CA ALA A 163 -5.68 6.99 -17.34
C ALA A 163 -5.33 7.58 -15.96
N THR A 164 -6.02 7.12 -14.91
CA THR A 164 -5.87 7.60 -13.53
C THR A 164 -6.04 6.45 -12.55
N ALA A 165 -5.42 6.57 -11.38
CA ALA A 165 -5.69 5.71 -10.22
C ALA A 165 -6.07 6.54 -9.00
N THR A 166 -6.98 6.02 -8.17
CA THR A 166 -7.34 6.61 -6.88
C THR A 166 -6.78 5.77 -5.74
N ILE A 167 -5.90 6.37 -4.95
CA ILE A 167 -5.33 5.80 -3.75
C ILE A 167 -6.09 6.37 -2.56
N THR A 168 -6.63 5.53 -1.69
CA THR A 168 -7.29 5.99 -0.46
C THR A 168 -6.61 5.39 0.76
N LEU A 169 -6.22 6.27 1.67
CA LEU A 169 -5.68 5.93 2.99
C LEU A 169 -6.76 6.17 4.03
N THR A 170 -7.02 5.16 4.86
CA THR A 170 -8.04 5.21 5.91
C THR A 170 -7.38 4.88 7.25
N PRO A 171 -7.38 5.80 8.22
CA PRO A 171 -7.02 5.50 9.60
C PRO A 171 -7.85 4.34 10.15
N GLN A 172 -7.18 3.37 10.77
CA GLN A 172 -7.81 2.24 11.42
C GLN A 172 -7.19 2.03 12.79
N ALA A 173 -8.03 1.80 13.79
CA ALA A 173 -7.57 1.36 15.10
C ALA A 173 -6.85 0.03 14.94
N HIS A 174 -5.58 -0.01 15.32
CA HIS A 174 -4.78 -1.20 15.32
C HIS A 174 -5.33 -2.14 16.40
N ALA A 175 -5.85 -3.29 15.98
CA ALA A 175 -6.19 -4.36 16.92
C ALA A 175 -4.90 -4.83 17.60
N MET A 176 -4.84 -4.81 18.93
CA MET A 176 -3.66 -5.35 19.61
C MET A 176 -3.50 -6.84 19.27
N PRO A 177 -2.28 -7.32 18.97
CA PRO A 177 -2.02 -8.68 18.47
C PRO A 177 -2.46 -9.81 19.41
N ASN A 178 -2.83 -9.52 20.66
CA ASN A 178 -3.21 -10.52 21.66
C ASN A 178 -4.72 -10.66 21.90
N CYS A 179 -5.57 -10.04 21.08
CA CYS A 179 -7.02 -10.15 21.25
C CYS A 179 -7.63 -11.20 20.32
N THR A 180 -7.54 -12.46 20.74
CA THR A 180 -8.37 -13.52 20.19
C THR A 180 -9.78 -13.45 20.82
N PRO A 181 -10.87 -13.49 20.03
CA PRO A 181 -12.22 -13.61 20.58
C PRO A 181 -12.30 -14.81 21.54
N GLY A 182 -12.75 -14.58 22.77
CA GLY A 182 -12.93 -15.62 23.79
C GLY A 182 -11.80 -15.79 24.82
N LYS A 183 -10.67 -15.07 24.73
CA LYS A 183 -9.60 -15.09 25.74
C LYS A 183 -9.43 -13.77 26.50
N GLY A 184 -10.53 -13.23 27.04
CA GLY A 184 -10.45 -12.24 28.13
C GLY A 184 -9.91 -10.85 27.79
N CYS A 185 -9.69 -10.50 26.52
CA CYS A 185 -9.58 -9.09 26.15
C CYS A 185 -10.94 -8.44 26.41
N LYS A 186 -11.08 -7.70 27.51
CA LYS A 186 -12.05 -6.62 27.53
C LYS A 186 -11.63 -5.70 26.37
N PRO A 187 -12.46 -5.49 25.33
CA PRO A 187 -12.19 -4.38 24.42
C PRO A 187 -11.99 -3.17 25.31
N SER A 188 -10.89 -2.44 25.13
CA SER A 188 -10.70 -1.17 25.81
C SER A 188 -11.97 -0.36 25.53
N THR A 189 -12.82 -0.20 26.55
CA THR A 189 -14.01 0.65 26.47
C THR A 189 -13.61 2.11 26.47
N ALA A 190 -12.36 2.41 26.84
CA ALA A 190 -11.78 3.72 26.55
C ALA A 190 -11.71 3.87 25.03
N PRO A 191 -12.40 4.87 24.45
CA PRO A 191 -12.18 5.22 23.05
C PRO A 191 -10.67 5.39 22.86
N PRO A 192 -10.08 4.91 21.75
CA PRO A 192 -8.68 5.13 21.47
C PRO A 192 -8.45 6.63 21.62
N THR A 193 -7.64 7.03 22.61
CA THR A 193 -7.25 8.42 22.76
C THR A 193 -6.64 8.80 21.41
N PRO A 194 -7.22 9.76 20.68
CA PRO A 194 -6.66 10.16 19.41
C PRO A 194 -5.29 10.72 19.71
N ASP A 195 -4.27 9.94 19.38
CA ASP A 195 -2.96 10.52 19.26
C ASP A 195 -3.04 11.45 18.04
N PRO A 196 -2.68 12.74 18.16
CA PRO A 196 -2.65 13.67 17.04
C PRO A 196 -1.52 13.28 16.07
N THR A 197 -1.68 12.13 15.44
CA THR A 197 -0.73 11.59 14.49
C THR A 197 -0.98 12.24 13.14
N ALA A 198 -0.01 13.02 12.70
CA ALA A 198 0.04 13.55 11.34
C ALA A 198 0.94 12.68 10.48
N TRP A 199 0.36 12.15 9.40
CA TRP A 199 1.08 11.45 8.35
C TRP A 199 1.31 12.42 7.20
N ASP A 200 2.58 12.65 6.87
CA ASP A 200 2.92 13.19 5.57
C ASP A 200 2.96 12.02 4.58
N ILE A 201 2.38 12.21 3.41
CA ILE A 201 2.17 11.16 2.40
C ILE A 201 2.68 11.66 1.06
N ALA A 202 3.32 10.77 0.31
CA ALA A 202 3.68 10.99 -1.08
C ALA A 202 3.28 9.79 -1.94
N VAL A 203 2.85 10.07 -3.16
CA VAL A 203 2.65 9.05 -4.20
C VAL A 203 3.79 9.19 -5.19
N TYR A 204 4.46 8.08 -5.47
CA TYR A 204 5.52 8.00 -6.46
C TYR A 204 5.10 7.08 -7.60
N GLU A 205 5.53 7.42 -8.81
CA GLU A 205 5.80 6.42 -9.84
C GLU A 205 7.26 6.01 -9.76
N TRP A 206 7.56 4.78 -10.15
CA TRP A 206 8.95 4.31 -10.18
C TRP A 206 9.30 3.55 -11.44
N THR A 207 10.57 3.69 -11.84
CA THR A 207 11.18 2.96 -12.95
C THR A 207 11.94 1.77 -12.38
N PRO A 208 11.59 0.54 -12.77
CA PRO A 208 12.34 -0.64 -12.38
C PRO A 208 13.81 -0.58 -12.81
N PRO A 209 14.71 -1.31 -12.14
CA PRO A 209 16.09 -1.41 -12.56
C PRO A 209 16.18 -2.06 -13.95
N ALA A 210 17.14 -1.63 -14.77
CA ALA A 210 17.32 -2.15 -16.13
C ALA A 210 17.61 -3.66 -16.12
N GLU A 211 18.37 -4.13 -15.13
CA GLU A 211 18.71 -5.54 -14.94
C GLU A 211 18.03 -6.12 -13.70
N PRO A 212 17.71 -7.43 -13.68
CA PRO A 212 17.18 -8.09 -12.51
C PRO A 212 18.14 -8.03 -11.30
N ILE A 213 17.65 -7.49 -10.20
CA ILE A 213 18.37 -7.41 -8.93
C ILE A 213 17.90 -8.52 -8.01
N ILE A 214 18.85 -9.33 -7.57
CA ILE A 214 18.65 -10.35 -6.55
C ILE A 214 19.24 -9.82 -5.24
N PRO A 215 18.43 -9.59 -4.20
CA PRO A 215 18.94 -9.09 -2.93
C PRO A 215 19.89 -10.11 -2.27
N GLY A 216 20.68 -9.66 -1.31
CA GLY A 216 21.45 -10.55 -0.43
C GLY A 216 20.53 -11.56 0.29
N PRO A 217 21.06 -12.70 0.76
CA PRO A 217 20.24 -13.69 1.46
C PRO A 217 19.60 -13.09 2.73
N PRO A 218 18.40 -13.54 3.13
CA PRO A 218 17.87 -13.27 4.46
C PRO A 218 18.86 -13.72 5.53
N ARG A 219 18.78 -13.14 6.73
CA ARG A 219 19.59 -13.61 7.86
C ARG A 219 19.26 -15.08 8.16
N ALA A 220 20.29 -15.85 8.51
CA ALA A 220 20.11 -17.25 8.88
C ALA A 220 19.30 -17.36 10.18
N PHE A 221 18.35 -18.29 10.22
CA PHE A 221 17.58 -18.59 11.42
C PHE A 221 18.49 -18.97 12.59
N PRO A 222 18.14 -18.59 13.84
CA PRO A 222 18.85 -19.09 14.99
C PRO A 222 18.67 -20.61 15.11
N SER A 223 19.68 -21.31 15.63
CA SER A 223 19.59 -22.76 15.87
C SER A 223 18.46 -23.12 16.85
N THR A 224 18.08 -22.18 17.72
CA THR A 224 16.96 -22.32 18.66
C THR A 224 16.14 -21.04 18.70
N ALA A 225 14.81 -21.14 18.76
CA ALA A 225 13.92 -19.99 18.95
C ALA A 225 12.73 -20.39 19.82
N GLY A 226 12.47 -19.68 20.92
CA GLY A 226 11.29 -19.91 21.76
C GLY A 226 11.15 -21.32 22.34
N GLY A 227 12.28 -22.00 22.60
CA GLY A 227 12.32 -23.39 23.07
C GLY A 227 12.22 -24.45 21.96
N TRP A 228 12.17 -24.05 20.70
CA TRP A 228 12.16 -24.94 19.54
C TRP A 228 13.54 -25.06 18.91
N GLN A 229 13.86 -26.23 18.37
CA GLN A 229 15.12 -26.50 17.69
C GLN A 229 14.94 -26.38 16.18
N LEU A 230 15.81 -25.61 15.51
CA LEU A 230 15.85 -25.57 14.04
C LEU A 230 16.33 -26.92 13.53
N VAL A 231 15.51 -27.56 12.69
CA VAL A 231 15.79 -28.86 12.09
C VAL A 231 16.20 -28.70 10.63
N ARG A 232 15.58 -27.76 9.91
CA ARG A 232 15.84 -27.54 8.49
C ARG A 232 15.62 -26.09 8.11
N THR A 233 16.33 -25.63 7.09
CA THR A 233 16.05 -24.36 6.41
C THR A 233 16.00 -24.61 4.91
N ASP A 234 14.97 -24.06 4.26
CA ASP A 234 14.90 -23.97 2.80
C ASP A 234 14.89 -22.51 2.38
N SER A 235 15.32 -22.22 1.15
CA SER A 235 15.38 -20.85 0.61
C SER A 235 15.18 -20.82 -0.89
N GLY A 236 14.76 -19.67 -1.41
CA GLY A 236 14.59 -19.45 -2.85
C GLY A 236 14.48 -17.97 -3.22
N VAL A 237 14.15 -17.73 -4.49
CA VAL A 237 14.03 -16.41 -5.10
C VAL A 237 12.67 -16.27 -5.76
N TYR A 238 11.80 -15.40 -5.25
CA TYR A 238 10.54 -15.07 -5.92
C TYR A 238 10.79 -14.09 -7.08
N PRO A 239 10.19 -14.29 -8.28
CA PRO A 239 9.10 -15.21 -8.59
C PRO A 239 9.52 -16.59 -9.15
N ARG A 240 10.81 -16.95 -9.12
CA ARG A 240 11.30 -18.22 -9.69
C ARG A 240 10.85 -19.41 -8.84
N ASP A 241 11.06 -19.29 -7.53
CA ASP A 241 10.71 -20.30 -6.54
C ASP A 241 9.46 -19.83 -5.79
N LYS A 242 8.31 -20.43 -6.12
CA LYS A 242 6.98 -20.04 -5.60
C LYS A 242 6.38 -21.04 -4.61
N GLU A 243 7.07 -22.14 -4.32
CA GLU A 243 6.56 -23.18 -3.47
C GLU A 243 7.69 -23.85 -2.68
N VAL A 244 7.42 -24.19 -1.43
CA VAL A 244 8.28 -25.04 -0.59
C VAL A 244 7.41 -25.97 0.24
N SER A 245 7.89 -27.18 0.53
CA SER A 245 7.13 -28.17 1.30
C SER A 245 7.99 -28.86 2.35
N PHE A 246 7.39 -29.11 3.51
CA PHE A 246 7.95 -29.84 4.63
C PHE A 246 7.00 -30.97 5.03
N THR A 247 7.54 -32.06 5.57
CA THR A 247 6.73 -33.17 6.07
C THR A 247 7.16 -33.47 7.49
N SER A 248 6.24 -33.31 8.44
CA SER A 248 6.41 -33.87 9.78
C SER A 248 5.84 -35.28 9.83
N THR A 249 6.63 -36.22 10.36
CA THR A 249 6.20 -37.60 10.62
C THR A 249 5.87 -37.83 12.10
N GLY A 250 6.24 -36.89 12.98
CA GLY A 250 6.03 -37.00 14.42
C GLY A 250 4.59 -36.71 14.86
N LYS A 251 4.22 -37.22 16.04
CA LYS A 251 2.96 -36.85 16.72
C LYS A 251 3.08 -35.52 17.50
N GLY A 252 4.27 -34.94 17.53
CA GLY A 252 4.59 -33.73 18.27
C GLY A 252 4.03 -32.45 17.65
N ARG A 253 4.51 -31.32 18.15
CA ARG A 253 4.28 -30.01 17.53
C ARG A 253 5.47 -29.70 16.64
N PHE A 254 5.25 -28.90 15.63
CA PHE A 254 6.33 -28.31 14.83
C PHE A 254 5.93 -26.88 14.50
N GLY A 255 6.91 -26.05 14.16
CA GLY A 255 6.67 -24.70 13.72
C GLY A 255 7.50 -24.33 12.51
N PHE A 256 7.05 -23.32 11.79
CA PHE A 256 7.84 -22.73 10.72
C PHE A 256 7.77 -21.22 10.77
N ASP A 257 8.89 -20.59 10.42
CA ASP A 257 9.03 -19.14 10.38
C ASP A 257 9.62 -18.71 9.04
N LYS A 258 9.34 -17.48 8.62
CA LYS A 258 9.60 -16.99 7.26
C LYS A 258 10.37 -15.68 7.30
N LEU A 259 11.53 -15.66 6.66
CA LEU A 259 12.36 -14.46 6.51
C LEU A 259 12.51 -14.11 5.05
N CYS A 260 12.47 -12.81 4.74
CA CYS A 260 12.69 -12.30 3.40
C CYS A 260 13.67 -11.15 3.40
N SER A 261 14.23 -10.91 2.22
CA SER A 261 15.07 -9.76 1.92
C SER A 261 14.73 -9.17 0.56
N GLY A 262 15.12 -7.91 0.36
CA GLY A 262 14.78 -7.11 -0.81
C GLY A 262 13.67 -6.11 -0.53
N ALA A 263 13.60 -5.06 -1.35
CA ALA A 263 12.70 -3.93 -1.14
C ALA A 263 11.21 -4.28 -1.25
N LEU A 264 10.87 -5.33 -2.01
CA LEU A 264 9.49 -5.82 -2.15
C LEU A 264 9.12 -6.93 -1.14
N SER A 265 10.02 -7.31 -0.24
CA SER A 265 9.86 -8.45 0.69
C SER A 265 8.54 -8.45 1.48
N ARG A 266 8.10 -7.28 1.93
CA ARG A 266 6.85 -7.11 2.70
C ARG A 266 5.57 -7.40 1.89
N GLN A 267 5.66 -7.40 0.57
CA GLN A 267 4.55 -7.75 -0.33
C GLN A 267 4.41 -9.26 -0.56
N LEU A 268 5.38 -10.04 -0.13
CA LEU A 268 5.35 -11.48 -0.30
C LEU A 268 4.47 -12.11 0.78
N ARG A 269 3.51 -12.91 0.34
CA ARG A 269 2.58 -13.66 1.19
C ARG A 269 2.84 -15.15 1.06
N PHE A 270 2.78 -15.86 2.18
CA PHE A 270 2.87 -17.31 2.23
C PHE A 270 1.50 -17.87 2.57
N ARG A 271 0.87 -18.52 1.59
CA ARG A 271 -0.36 -19.30 1.80
C ARG A 271 0.00 -20.69 2.27
N VAL A 272 -0.65 -21.12 3.36
CA VAL A 272 -0.33 -22.37 4.03
C VAL A 272 -1.32 -23.45 3.62
N PHE A 273 -0.80 -24.53 3.04
CA PHE A 273 -1.55 -25.72 2.69
C PHE A 273 -1.14 -26.87 3.61
N ARG A 274 -2.12 -27.55 4.21
CA ARG A 274 -1.90 -28.73 5.05
C ARG A 274 -2.48 -29.95 4.36
N ASN A 275 -1.64 -30.95 4.08
CA ASN A 275 -2.00 -32.16 3.35
C ASN A 275 -2.74 -31.83 2.03
N GLY A 276 -2.26 -30.81 1.31
CA GLY A 276 -2.84 -30.34 0.05
C GLY A 276 -4.07 -29.42 0.17
N ARG A 277 -4.60 -29.18 1.38
CA ARG A 277 -5.76 -28.31 1.60
C ARG A 277 -5.33 -26.93 2.07
N ASP A 278 -5.86 -25.89 1.45
CA ASP A 278 -5.67 -24.52 1.92
C ASP A 278 -6.25 -24.37 3.32
N THR A 279 -5.46 -23.85 4.24
CA THR A 279 -5.88 -23.61 5.63
C THR A 279 -6.62 -22.28 5.79
N GLY A 280 -6.62 -21.43 4.76
CA GLY A 280 -7.06 -20.03 4.86
C GLY A 280 -6.07 -19.15 5.65
N SER A 281 -4.97 -19.74 6.15
CA SER A 281 -3.89 -19.01 6.79
C SER A 281 -2.97 -18.43 5.72
N SER A 282 -2.75 -17.13 5.83
CA SER A 282 -1.70 -16.45 5.09
C SER A 282 -0.88 -15.64 6.08
N GLY A 283 0.43 -15.63 5.88
CA GLY A 283 1.30 -14.82 6.69
C GLY A 283 2.30 -14.06 5.84
N ASP A 284 2.56 -12.85 6.29
CA ASP A 284 3.58 -11.95 5.77
C ASP A 284 4.96 -12.57 5.94
N CYS A 285 5.93 -12.03 5.20
CA CYS A 285 7.33 -12.35 5.38
C CYS A 285 8.02 -11.30 6.24
N ALA A 286 8.65 -11.73 7.34
CA ALA A 286 9.39 -10.82 8.19
C ALA A 286 10.72 -10.43 7.53
N VAL A 287 11.13 -9.18 7.72
CA VAL A 287 12.47 -8.69 7.37
C VAL A 287 13.25 -8.60 8.67
N TRP A 288 14.37 -9.31 8.76
CA TRP A 288 15.23 -9.30 9.94
C TRP A 288 16.56 -8.61 9.63
N GLU A 289 16.72 -7.40 10.16
CA GLU A 289 17.90 -6.59 9.89
C GLU A 289 19.00 -6.80 10.94
N LYS A 290 20.21 -6.31 10.65
CA LYS A 290 21.35 -6.39 11.56
C LYS A 290 21.08 -5.56 12.82
N GLY A 291 21.43 -6.08 13.99
CA GLY A 291 21.23 -5.40 15.28
C GLY A 291 19.82 -5.51 15.86
N GLN A 292 18.86 -6.06 15.12
CA GLN A 292 17.51 -6.35 15.64
C GLN A 292 17.44 -7.75 16.26
N THR A 293 16.57 -7.90 17.26
CA THR A 293 16.17 -9.21 17.81
C THR A 293 15.43 -10.03 16.76
N TYR A 294 15.58 -11.35 16.79
CA TYR A 294 14.86 -12.26 15.89
C TYR A 294 13.34 -12.05 16.01
N PRO A 295 12.64 -11.63 14.94
CA PRO A 295 11.22 -11.32 14.97
C PRO A 295 10.43 -12.63 14.90
N MET A 296 10.42 -13.40 15.99
CA MET A 296 9.77 -14.70 16.06
C MET A 296 8.27 -14.57 15.79
N ALA A 297 7.83 -14.96 14.59
CA ALA A 297 6.45 -14.95 14.13
C ALA A 297 6.02 -16.34 13.64
N MET A 298 6.51 -17.36 14.34
CA MET A 298 6.39 -18.77 14.00
C MET A 298 4.92 -19.21 13.94
N SER A 299 4.56 -19.87 12.84
CA SER A 299 3.30 -20.60 12.72
C SER A 299 3.48 -22.00 13.28
N VAL A 300 2.61 -22.43 14.20
CA VAL A 300 2.75 -23.71 14.91
C VAL A 300 1.61 -24.64 14.58
N GLU A 301 1.97 -25.88 14.25
CA GLU A 301 1.07 -26.95 13.85
C GLU A 301 1.29 -28.19 14.72
N ARG A 302 0.46 -29.22 14.52
CA ARG A 302 0.50 -30.47 15.30
C ARG A 302 0.30 -31.73 14.47
N GLY A 303 0.95 -32.80 14.91
CA GLY A 303 0.82 -34.14 14.39
C GLY A 303 1.45 -34.32 13.01
N PRO A 304 1.35 -35.52 12.42
CA PRO A 304 1.94 -35.79 11.12
C PRO A 304 1.20 -34.98 10.04
N ALA A 305 1.96 -34.23 9.25
CA ALA A 305 1.41 -33.39 8.21
C ALA A 305 2.46 -33.04 7.16
N ARG A 306 2.03 -32.94 5.90
CA ARG A 306 2.75 -32.24 4.85
C ARG A 306 2.26 -30.79 4.84
N ILE A 307 3.16 -29.85 5.11
CA ILE A 307 2.93 -28.42 4.96
C ILE A 307 3.53 -27.97 3.65
N THR A 308 2.74 -27.30 2.82
CA THR A 308 3.19 -26.68 1.59
C THR A 308 2.92 -25.18 1.70
N LEU A 309 3.94 -24.37 1.50
CA LEU A 309 3.83 -22.93 1.48
C LEU A 309 3.87 -22.47 0.02
N LYS A 310 2.81 -21.79 -0.42
CA LYS A 310 2.76 -21.16 -1.74
C LYS A 310 2.95 -19.66 -1.61
N LEU A 311 3.85 -19.12 -2.42
CA LEU A 311 4.25 -17.73 -2.37
C LEU A 311 3.49 -16.91 -3.42
N GLU A 312 2.86 -15.83 -2.97
CA GLU A 312 2.10 -14.93 -3.80
C GLU A 312 2.50 -13.48 -3.50
N SER A 313 2.46 -12.62 -4.52
CA SER A 313 2.61 -11.18 -4.33
C SER A 313 1.56 -10.46 -5.16
N ALA A 314 0.98 -9.41 -4.58
CA ALA A 314 0.05 -8.54 -5.28
C ALA A 314 0.76 -7.53 -6.20
N VAL A 315 2.09 -7.44 -6.11
CA VAL A 315 2.92 -6.51 -6.86
C VAL A 315 3.80 -7.29 -7.82
N SER A 316 3.87 -6.85 -9.08
CA SER A 316 4.81 -7.43 -10.05
C SER A 316 6.25 -7.17 -9.58
N PRO A 317 7.16 -8.17 -9.64
CA PRO A 317 8.55 -7.99 -9.23
C PRO A 317 9.27 -6.92 -10.02
N ASN A 318 8.97 -6.76 -11.32
CA ASN A 318 9.60 -5.79 -12.24
C ASN A 318 11.12 -5.69 -11.99
N ASN A 319 11.87 -6.76 -12.27
CA ASN A 319 13.32 -6.84 -12.01
C ASN A 319 13.79 -6.67 -10.55
N ARG A 320 12.89 -6.51 -9.56
CA ARG A 320 13.24 -6.48 -8.12
C ARG A 320 12.82 -7.79 -7.48
N PHE A 321 13.75 -8.73 -7.37
CA PHE A 321 13.42 -10.04 -6.82
C PHE A 321 13.41 -10.02 -5.30
N ILE A 322 12.75 -11.01 -4.72
CA ILE A 322 12.68 -11.20 -3.27
C ILE A 322 13.38 -12.52 -2.97
N ARG A 323 14.41 -12.50 -2.12
CA ARG A 323 14.89 -13.76 -1.54
C ARG A 323 14.08 -14.08 -0.31
N TRP A 324 13.77 -15.36 -0.16
CA TRP A 324 13.00 -15.86 0.96
C TRP A 324 13.70 -17.07 1.56
N SER A 325 13.46 -17.31 2.85
CA SER A 325 13.89 -18.49 3.55
C SER A 325 12.83 -18.90 4.57
N VAL A 326 12.67 -20.21 4.75
CA VAL A 326 11.74 -20.80 5.72
C VAL A 326 12.52 -21.72 6.64
N GLY A 327 12.47 -21.44 7.93
CA GLY A 327 13.05 -22.26 8.98
C GLY A 327 11.98 -23.19 9.54
N TRP A 328 12.30 -24.47 9.61
CA TRP A 328 11.46 -25.52 10.19
C TRP A 328 11.99 -25.91 11.56
N PHE A 329 11.13 -25.88 12.57
CA PHE A 329 11.48 -26.07 13.97
C PHE A 329 10.62 -27.18 14.59
N GLU A 330 11.22 -27.98 15.48
CA GLU A 330 10.56 -29.06 16.24
C GLU A 330 10.92 -29.00 17.73
#